data_AF-A0A7K3RVK0-F1
#
_entry.id   AF-A0A7K3RVK0-F1
#
_cell.length_a   1.000
_cell.length_b   1.000
_cell.length_c   1.000
_cell.angle_alpha   90.00
_cell.angle_beta   90.00
_cell.angle_gamma   90.00
#
_symmetry.space_group_name_H-M   'P 1'
#
loop_
_entity.id
_entity.type
_entity.pdbx_description
1 polymer ?
#
loop_
_entity_poly.entity_id
_entity_poly.type
_entity_poly.pdbx_seq_one_letter_code
_entity_poly.pdbx_strand_id
1 'polypeptide(L)'
;RAPYLGRTEAEARTVSAALADYTGVPGFLLDGLPRARSHAVPGAPVADGGGRFPVVVFSPGLGGVRTQNTAWAEELASRGYVVAAVDHPYDSAAVVLSDGRTLRTRVTATGDRAEDRALAEEWTRTRAADLRTV
;
A
#
# COMPACT_ATOMS: atom_id res chain seq x y z
N ARG A 1 -10.49 13.63 -8.72
CA ARG A 1 -10.13 12.18 -8.68
C ARG A 1 -8.74 12.05 -8.07
N ALA A 2 -8.57 11.16 -7.10
CA ALA A 2 -7.30 10.94 -6.41
C ALA A 2 -6.25 10.30 -7.36
N PRO A 3 -4.94 10.51 -7.13
CA PRO A 3 -3.91 9.65 -7.73
C PRO A 3 -4.12 8.19 -7.30
N TYR A 4 -3.89 7.24 -8.22
CA TYR A 4 -4.07 5.82 -7.92
C TYR A 4 -3.01 5.30 -6.92
N LEU A 5 -1.75 5.71 -7.10
CA LEU A 5 -0.59 5.18 -6.39
C LEU A 5 -0.03 6.13 -5.31
N GLY A 6 -0.89 6.87 -4.60
CA GLY A 6 -0.45 7.71 -3.49
C GLY A 6 -1.27 8.98 -3.32
N ARG A 7 -0.89 9.82 -2.36
CA ARG A 7 -1.59 11.08 -2.05
C ARG A 7 -1.32 12.19 -3.06
N THR A 8 -0.12 12.19 -3.64
CA THR A 8 0.32 13.18 -4.63
C THR A 8 0.98 12.48 -5.81
N GLU A 9 1.15 13.19 -6.93
CA GLU A 9 1.88 12.66 -8.08
C GLU A 9 3.37 12.43 -7.80
N ALA A 10 3.97 13.23 -6.89
CA ALA A 10 5.33 13.02 -6.44
C ALA A 10 5.44 11.70 -5.63
N GLU A 11 4.51 11.49 -4.70
CA GLU A 11 4.44 10.23 -3.95
C GLU A 11 4.22 9.03 -4.88
N ALA A 12 3.34 9.17 -5.87
CA ALA A 12 3.07 8.13 -6.85
C ALA A 12 4.30 7.78 -7.69
N ARG A 13 5.12 8.77 -8.07
CA ARG A 13 6.41 8.51 -8.73
C ARG A 13 7.38 7.76 -7.82
N THR A 14 7.50 8.17 -6.55
CA THR A 14 8.35 7.49 -5.57
C THR A 14 7.92 6.03 -5.39
N VAL A 15 6.63 5.76 -5.21
CA VAL A 15 6.10 4.41 -5.03
C VAL A 15 6.26 3.57 -6.31
N SER A 16 6.07 4.17 -7.49
CA SER A 16 6.24 3.47 -8.77
C SER A 16 7.70 3.08 -9.03
N ALA A 17 8.65 3.99 -8.82
CA ALA A 17 10.08 3.68 -8.88
C ALA A 17 10.45 2.59 -7.88
N ALA A 18 9.86 2.68 -6.67
CA ALA A 18 10.08 1.71 -5.63
C ALA A 18 9.65 0.29 -5.98
N LEU A 19 8.51 0.15 -6.66
CA LEU A 19 8.01 -1.11 -7.19
C LEU A 19 8.88 -1.65 -8.34
N ALA A 20 9.36 -0.77 -9.23
CA ALA A 20 10.25 -1.17 -10.31
C ALA A 20 11.55 -1.78 -9.77
N ASP A 21 12.19 -1.10 -8.82
CA ASP A 21 13.39 -1.60 -8.13
C ASP A 21 13.13 -2.94 -7.42
N TYR A 22 12.01 -3.04 -6.68
CA TYR A 22 11.66 -4.25 -5.94
C TYR A 22 11.41 -5.46 -6.85
N THR A 23 10.77 -5.24 -8.00
CA THR A 23 10.47 -6.30 -8.97
C THR A 23 11.60 -6.57 -9.96
N GLY A 24 12.67 -5.76 -9.95
CA GLY A 24 13.81 -5.89 -10.85
C GLY A 24 13.47 -5.56 -12.31
N VAL A 25 12.40 -4.81 -12.57
CA VAL A 25 11.98 -4.44 -13.93
C VAL A 25 12.43 -3.02 -14.27
N PRO A 26 12.71 -2.71 -15.54
CA PRO A 26 13.01 -1.34 -15.96
C PRO A 26 11.88 -0.36 -15.59
N GLY A 27 12.23 0.78 -15.00
CA GLY A 27 11.27 1.77 -14.49
C GLY A 27 10.24 2.25 -15.51
N PHE A 28 10.64 2.36 -16.79
CA PHE A 28 9.75 2.82 -17.86
C PHE A 28 8.50 1.95 -18.05
N LEU A 29 8.56 0.67 -17.65
CA LEU A 29 7.39 -0.23 -17.69
C LEU A 29 6.30 0.20 -16.70
N LEU A 30 6.65 0.96 -15.66
CA LEU A 30 5.72 1.43 -14.63
C LEU A 30 5.44 2.94 -14.70
N ASP A 31 6.02 3.70 -15.65
CA ASP A 31 5.82 5.16 -15.81
C ASP A 31 4.36 5.59 -16.03
N GLY A 32 3.49 4.65 -16.40
CA GLY A 32 2.05 4.87 -16.50
C GLY A 32 1.37 4.99 -15.13
N LEU A 33 1.86 4.28 -14.11
CA LEU A 33 1.19 4.18 -12.80
C LEU A 33 1.05 5.53 -12.09
N PRO A 34 2.04 6.42 -12.08
CA PRO A 34 1.91 7.73 -11.42
C PRO A 34 0.83 8.63 -12.03
N ARG A 35 0.47 8.39 -13.30
CA ARG A 35 -0.56 9.16 -14.03
C ARG A 35 -1.96 8.56 -13.86
N ALA A 36 -2.07 7.34 -13.37
CA ALA A 36 -3.36 6.70 -13.12
C ALA A 36 -4.13 7.45 -12.02
N ARG A 37 -5.45 7.55 -12.22
CA ARG A 37 -6.37 8.21 -11.29
C ARG A 37 -7.45 7.22 -10.87
N SER A 38 -7.88 7.35 -9.62
CA SER A 38 -8.96 6.54 -9.06
C SER A 38 -10.32 7.22 -9.27
N HIS A 39 -11.40 6.65 -8.74
CA HIS A 39 -12.74 7.26 -8.71
C HIS A 39 -12.99 8.12 -7.47
N ALA A 40 -12.19 7.96 -6.42
CA ALA A 40 -12.30 8.67 -5.16
C ALA A 40 -11.97 10.16 -5.28
N VAL A 41 -12.57 10.95 -4.38
CA VAL A 41 -12.35 12.40 -4.23
C VAL A 41 -11.70 12.65 -2.86
N PRO A 42 -10.43 13.12 -2.81
CA PRO A 42 -9.77 13.42 -1.54
C PRO A 42 -10.53 14.48 -0.74
N GLY A 43 -10.70 14.26 0.56
CA GLY A 43 -11.36 15.21 1.46
C GLY A 43 -12.86 15.40 1.22
N ALA A 44 -13.51 14.51 0.46
CA ALA A 44 -14.96 14.50 0.37
C ALA A 44 -15.58 14.27 1.77
N PRO A 45 -16.69 14.94 2.10
CA PRO A 45 -17.43 14.65 3.32
C PRO A 45 -17.84 13.18 3.38
N VAL A 46 -17.84 12.61 4.59
CA VAL A 46 -18.42 11.28 4.82
C VAL A 46 -19.91 11.34 4.52
N ALA A 47 -20.47 10.27 3.96
CA ALA A 47 -21.88 10.22 3.55
C ALA A 47 -22.82 10.60 4.73
N ASP A 48 -23.74 11.53 4.44
CA ASP A 48 -24.75 11.98 5.39
C ASP A 48 -25.76 10.85 5.66
N GLY A 49 -26.02 10.56 6.94
CA GLY A 49 -26.94 9.47 7.32
C GLY A 49 -26.72 8.89 8.72
N GLY A 50 -25.67 9.30 9.44
CA GLY A 50 -25.46 8.94 10.85
C GLY A 50 -25.27 7.44 11.13
N GLY A 51 -25.14 6.62 10.08
CA GLY A 51 -25.00 5.17 10.18
C GLY A 51 -23.57 4.73 10.50
N ARG A 52 -23.44 3.55 11.11
CA ARG A 52 -22.15 2.85 11.23
C ARG A 52 -21.87 2.13 9.92
N PHE A 53 -20.64 2.22 9.43
CA PHE A 53 -20.18 1.47 8.26
C PHE A 53 -19.37 0.25 8.69
N PRO A 54 -19.53 -0.93 8.06
CA PRO A 54 -18.60 -2.04 8.23
C PRO A 54 -17.19 -1.61 7.78
N VAL A 55 -16.18 -2.01 8.56
CA VAL A 55 -14.78 -1.68 8.30
C VAL A 55 -14.06 -2.90 7.74
N VAL A 56 -13.31 -2.69 6.67
CA VAL A 56 -12.42 -3.68 6.05
C VAL A 56 -11.00 -3.14 6.09
N VAL A 57 -10.08 -3.92 6.67
CA VAL A 57 -8.65 -3.59 6.68
C VAL A 57 -7.96 -4.36 5.56
N PHE A 58 -7.26 -3.64 4.69
CA PHE A 58 -6.42 -4.24 3.64
C PHE A 58 -4.95 -4.17 4.04
N SER A 59 -4.34 -5.35 4.14
CA SER A 59 -2.90 -5.54 4.32
C SER A 59 -2.32 -6.09 3.00
N PRO A 60 -1.37 -5.39 2.35
CA PRO A 60 -0.77 -5.86 1.11
C PRO A 60 0.13 -7.07 1.35
N GLY A 61 0.47 -7.84 0.32
CA GLY A 61 1.46 -8.93 0.40
C GLY A 61 2.92 -8.43 0.55
N LEU A 62 3.89 -9.35 0.52
CA LEU A 62 5.33 -9.05 0.61
C LEU A 62 5.77 -8.04 -0.45
N GLY A 63 6.37 -6.92 -0.03
CA GLY A 63 6.77 -5.84 -0.93
C GLY A 63 5.62 -5.06 -1.57
N GLY A 64 4.37 -5.42 -1.29
CA GLY A 64 3.20 -4.72 -1.76
C GLY A 64 3.00 -3.37 -1.06
N VAL A 65 2.09 -2.55 -1.59
CA VAL A 65 1.82 -1.19 -1.11
C VAL A 65 0.34 -1.00 -0.83
N ARG A 66 -0.03 -0.05 0.04
CA ARG A 66 -1.42 0.22 0.45
C ARG A 66 -2.37 0.46 -0.73
N THR A 67 -1.86 0.99 -1.83
CA THR A 67 -2.64 1.31 -3.04
C THR A 67 -2.78 0.15 -4.03
N GLN A 68 -2.20 -1.02 -3.75
CA GLN A 68 -2.19 -2.15 -4.68
C GLN A 68 -3.61 -2.62 -5.04
N ASN A 69 -4.56 -2.53 -4.09
CA ASN A 69 -5.95 -2.94 -4.28
C ASN A 69 -6.94 -1.75 -4.27
N THR A 70 -6.51 -0.54 -4.70
CA THR A 70 -7.40 0.64 -4.71
C THR A 70 -8.70 0.40 -5.47
N ALA A 71 -8.68 -0.28 -6.62
CA ALA A 71 -9.91 -0.57 -7.37
C ALA A 71 -10.93 -1.42 -6.55
N TRP A 72 -10.44 -2.39 -5.79
CA TRP A 72 -11.29 -3.20 -4.91
C TRP A 72 -11.78 -2.41 -3.69
N ALA A 73 -10.92 -1.57 -3.13
CA ALA A 73 -11.29 -0.67 -2.04
C ALA A 73 -12.40 0.31 -2.46
N GLU A 74 -12.33 0.84 -3.68
CA GLU A 74 -13.37 1.71 -4.25
C GLU A 74 -14.69 0.98 -4.47
N GLU A 75 -14.65 -0.27 -4.93
CA GLU A 75 -15.85 -1.08 -5.11
C GLU A 75 -16.53 -1.43 -3.78
N LEU A 76 -15.76 -1.68 -2.72
CA LEU A 76 -16.32 -1.84 -1.38
C LEU A 76 -16.87 -0.52 -0.83
N ALA A 77 -16.14 0.58 -1.00
CA ALA A 77 -16.58 1.90 -0.55
C ALA A 77 -17.89 2.34 -1.23
N SER A 78 -18.06 2.04 -2.52
CA SER A 78 -19.31 2.33 -3.26
C SER A 78 -20.51 1.55 -2.70
N ARG A 79 -20.27 0.45 -1.99
CA ARG A 79 -21.27 -0.41 -1.35
C ARG A 79 -21.47 -0.09 0.15
N GLY A 80 -20.91 1.02 0.64
CA GLY A 80 -21.09 1.47 2.02
C GLY A 80 -20.12 0.85 3.02
N TYR A 81 -18.92 0.45 2.60
CA TYR A 81 -17.84 0.04 3.51
C TYR A 81 -16.85 1.19 3.75
N VAL A 82 -16.20 1.17 4.90
CA VAL A 82 -14.94 1.90 5.11
C VAL A 82 -13.79 0.93 4.88
N VAL A 83 -12.89 1.28 3.96
CA VAL A 83 -11.70 0.46 3.68
C VAL A 83 -10.46 1.20 4.18
N ALA A 84 -9.75 0.60 5.12
CA ALA A 84 -8.48 1.09 5.65
C ALA A 84 -7.34 0.25 5.06
N ALA A 85 -6.59 0.82 4.12
CA ALA A 85 -5.40 0.19 3.56
C ALA A 85 -4.14 0.66 4.29
N VAL A 86 -3.28 -0.28 4.67
CA VAL A 86 -2.05 0.00 5.42
C VAL A 86 -0.80 -0.32 4.62
N ASP A 87 0.29 0.39 4.91
CA ASP A 87 1.64 0.02 4.49
C ASP A 87 2.39 -0.60 5.67
N HIS A 88 3.34 -1.48 5.38
CA HIS A 88 4.22 -2.11 6.36
C HIS A 88 5.64 -1.57 6.22
N PRO A 89 6.12 -0.67 7.12
CA PRO A 89 7.47 -0.12 7.06
C PRO A 89 8.56 -1.19 6.93
N TYR A 90 9.54 -0.95 6.06
CA TYR A 90 10.65 -1.87 5.74
C TYR A 90 10.25 -3.20 5.07
N ASP A 91 8.96 -3.45 4.85
CA ASP A 91 8.46 -4.57 4.07
C ASP A 91 7.93 -4.10 2.72
N SER A 92 6.93 -3.22 2.74
CA SER A 92 6.36 -2.59 1.55
C SER A 92 7.45 -1.97 0.68
N ALA A 93 7.30 -2.03 -0.64
CA ALA A 93 8.29 -1.48 -1.57
C ALA A 93 8.68 -0.05 -1.15
N ALA A 94 7.72 0.84 -0.93
CA ALA A 94 7.96 2.12 -0.28
C ALA A 94 6.81 2.53 0.63
N VAL A 95 7.16 3.16 1.76
CA VAL A 95 6.24 3.84 2.67
C VAL A 95 6.63 5.30 2.75
N VAL A 96 5.79 6.19 2.22
CA VAL A 96 5.98 7.63 2.34
C VAL A 96 5.21 8.13 3.56
N LEU A 97 5.95 8.56 4.57
CA LEU A 97 5.42 9.05 5.85
C LEU A 97 4.79 10.44 5.70
N SER A 98 4.08 10.89 6.73
CA SER A 98 3.47 12.23 6.78
C SER A 98 4.51 13.35 6.80
N ASP A 99 5.70 13.09 7.36
CA ASP A 99 6.84 14.03 7.37
C ASP A 99 7.64 14.04 6.05
N GLY A 100 7.22 13.26 5.05
CA GLY A 100 7.86 13.18 3.73
C GLY A 100 9.02 12.19 3.64
N ARG A 101 9.46 11.57 4.74
CA ARG A 101 10.47 10.50 4.67
C ARG A 101 9.92 9.29 3.92
N THR A 102 10.79 8.64 3.15
CA THR A 102 10.46 7.39 2.45
C THR A 102 11.22 6.24 3.07
N LEU A 103 10.50 5.26 3.61
CA LEU A 103 11.07 3.99 4.09
C LEU A 103 10.96 2.96 2.96
N ARG A 104 12.07 2.32 2.61
CA ARG A 104 12.13 1.30 1.55
C ARG A 104 12.20 -0.08 2.17
N THR A 105 11.76 -1.07 1.40
CA THR A 105 11.87 -2.47 1.79
C THR A 105 13.32 -2.85 2.12
N ARG A 106 13.47 -3.67 3.16
CA ARG A 106 14.72 -4.36 3.55
C ARG A 106 14.62 -5.86 3.32
N VAL A 107 13.49 -6.32 2.80
CA VAL A 107 13.24 -7.72 2.45
C VAL A 107 14.14 -8.07 1.28
N THR A 108 14.94 -9.12 1.45
CA THR A 108 15.77 -9.69 0.40
C THR A 108 15.81 -11.20 0.58
N ALA A 109 15.87 -11.93 -0.53
CA ALA A 109 16.08 -13.37 -0.48
C ALA A 109 17.56 -13.65 -0.21
N THR A 110 17.87 -14.47 0.78
CA THR A 110 19.25 -14.85 1.08
C THR A 110 19.73 -15.98 0.17
N GLY A 111 18.79 -16.72 -0.42
CA GLY A 111 19.06 -17.90 -1.24
C GLY A 111 19.14 -19.19 -0.41
N ASP A 112 19.12 -19.09 0.92
CA ASP A 112 18.99 -20.22 1.83
C ASP A 112 17.52 -20.39 2.24
N ARG A 113 16.95 -21.56 1.94
CA ARG A 113 15.53 -21.83 2.20
C ARG A 113 15.15 -21.82 3.68
N ALA A 114 16.05 -22.25 4.56
CA ALA A 114 15.78 -22.30 5.99
C ALA A 114 15.84 -20.89 6.59
N GLU A 115 16.82 -20.09 6.16
CA GLU A 115 16.95 -18.68 6.55
C GLU A 115 15.77 -17.85 6.02
N ASP A 116 15.45 -17.96 4.74
CA ASP A 116 14.32 -17.25 4.11
C ASP A 116 12.98 -17.60 4.80
N ARG A 117 12.82 -18.84 5.26
CA ARG A 117 11.64 -19.25 6.03
C ARG A 117 11.60 -18.58 7.40
N ALA A 118 12.71 -18.53 8.12
CA ALA A 118 12.79 -17.88 9.43
C ALA A 118 12.49 -16.37 9.31
N LEU A 119 13.03 -15.71 8.27
CA LEU A 119 12.75 -14.30 7.95
C LEU A 119 11.26 -14.09 7.61
N ALA A 120 10.66 -14.97 6.81
CA ALA A 120 9.24 -14.88 6.48
C ALA A 120 8.33 -14.98 7.72
N GLU A 121 8.68 -15.87 8.67
CA GLU A 121 7.97 -15.99 9.95
C GLU A 121 8.15 -14.73 10.82
N GLU A 122 9.32 -14.09 10.80
CA GLU A 122 9.56 -12.80 11.45
C GLU A 122 8.74 -11.66 10.83
N TRP A 123 8.80 -11.48 9.51
CA TRP A 123 8.04 -10.43 8.82
C TRP A 123 6.53 -10.61 9.02
N THR A 124 6.04 -11.85 9.03
CA THR A 124 4.64 -12.15 9.34
C THR A 124 4.26 -11.69 10.74
N ARG A 125 5.12 -11.90 11.74
CA ARG A 125 4.89 -11.41 13.11
C ARG A 125 4.84 -9.89 13.15
N THR A 126 5.74 -9.21 12.45
CA THR A 126 5.75 -7.73 12.34
C THR A 126 4.46 -7.21 11.70
N ARG A 127 4.06 -7.77 10.56
CA ARG A 127 2.79 -7.43 9.88
C ARG A 127 1.59 -7.62 10.79
N ALA A 128 1.53 -8.73 11.52
CA ALA A 128 0.46 -8.98 12.47
C ALA A 128 0.46 -7.96 13.63
N ALA A 129 1.64 -7.53 14.09
CA ALA A 129 1.75 -6.49 15.11
C ALA A 129 1.26 -5.13 14.61
N ASP A 130 1.59 -4.74 13.37
CA ASP A 130 1.08 -3.51 12.75
C ASP A 130 -0.46 -3.49 12.73
N LEU A 131 -1.07 -4.62 12.34
CA LEU A 131 -2.52 -4.74 12.23
C LEU A 131 -3.26 -4.74 13.58
N ARG A 132 -2.60 -5.06 14.69
CA ARG A 132 -3.22 -4.99 16.03
C ARG A 132 -3.53 -3.57 16.48
N THR A 133 -2.97 -2.57 15.80
CA THR A 133 -3.11 -1.15 16.15
C THR A 133 -4.12 -0.41 15.27
N VAL A 134 -4.74 -1.11 14.31
CA VAL A 134 -5.77 -0.59 13.40
C VAL A 134 -7.16 -0.74 14.00
#